data_AF-A0A1W9L4B0-F1
#
_entry.id   AF-A0A1W9L4B0-F1
#
_cell.length_a   1.000
_cell.length_b   1.000
_cell.length_c   1.000
_cell.angle_alpha   90.00
_cell.angle_beta   90.00
_cell.angle_gamma   90.00
#
_symmetry.space_group_name_H-M   'P 1'
#
loop_
_entity.id
_entity.type
_entity.pdbx_description
1 polymer ?
#
loop_
_entity_poly.entity_id
_entity_poly.type
_entity_poly.pdbx_seq_one_letter_code
_entity_poly.pdbx_strand_id
1 'polypeptide(L)'
;MLAENKHLSEQSFVSPEITARKERYLELEELLEFAAEQGKLQPAQITGEDGSLETISLADEVKALKAIFFYGKPLTSDELSRAEARQEKLYAAMIELVKPVAVDTLRATSSKEKNFVKRSSPLVGIFLGKWSVGHNFFRQTFWLAILLVLLLITSFVTKNLVQDTSVETWVFKILNVFDAFTLGAIGAIVFLYKNLTTFYVDRTLDPDKLATDWLRIFMGALSGGLMAMLFSEQAGISSSVDQLGLGAGAAGFLAGYSVEYFYRTLDRIIDALVPGKGADNPRRPQPSPEQLQQETLIALLNRTTDPEDKAAIRRLLASTVGGQTVPPAEERFPDKEKQREIAPDTSSAVG
;
A
#
# COMPACT_ATOMS: atom_id res chain seq x y z
N MET A 1 -6.84 1.53 59.65
CA MET A 1 -6.14 1.70 58.37
C MET A 1 -5.60 0.36 57.84
N LEU A 2 -6.45 -0.67 57.65
CA LEU A 2 -6.02 -2.00 57.16
C LEU A 2 -7.15 -2.76 56.43
N ALA A 3 -8.12 -2.05 55.86
CA ALA A 3 -9.30 -2.65 55.21
C ALA A 3 -9.49 -2.24 53.73
N GLU A 4 -8.44 -1.74 53.08
CA GLU A 4 -8.53 -1.18 51.72
C GLU A 4 -7.54 -1.85 50.74
N ASN A 5 -7.37 -3.17 50.84
CA ASN A 5 -6.48 -3.91 49.93
C ASN A 5 -7.02 -5.28 49.47
N LYS A 6 -8.32 -5.55 49.65
CA LYS A 6 -8.94 -6.82 49.23
C LYS A 6 -9.57 -6.78 47.83
N HIS A 7 -9.60 -5.63 47.17
CA HIS A 7 -10.15 -5.47 45.81
C HIS A 7 -9.11 -5.58 44.68
N LEU A 8 -7.82 -5.70 45.00
CA LEU A 8 -6.74 -5.77 43.99
C LEU A 8 -6.26 -7.19 43.67
N SER A 9 -6.74 -8.23 44.36
CA SER A 9 -6.33 -9.63 44.10
C SER A 9 -7.32 -10.42 43.25
N GLU A 10 -8.44 -9.84 42.84
CA GLU A 10 -9.35 -10.39 41.82
C GLU A 10 -9.07 -9.78 40.44
N GLN A 11 -7.80 -9.52 40.13
CA GLN A 11 -7.36 -9.68 38.74
C GLN A 11 -7.45 -11.17 38.41
N SER A 12 -8.68 -11.61 38.19
CA SER A 12 -9.00 -12.89 37.57
C SER A 12 -8.08 -13.05 36.37
N PHE A 13 -7.45 -14.22 36.25
CA PHE A 13 -6.73 -14.62 35.06
C PHE A 13 -7.72 -14.58 33.89
N VAL A 14 -7.86 -13.42 33.27
CA VAL A 14 -8.61 -13.28 32.02
C VAL A 14 -7.79 -14.06 31.02
N SER A 15 -8.33 -15.20 30.58
CA SER A 15 -7.69 -16.02 29.56
C SER A 15 -7.34 -15.13 28.35
N PRO A 16 -6.12 -15.24 27.79
CA PRO A 16 -5.71 -14.45 26.63
C PRO A 16 -6.71 -14.54 25.46
N GLU A 17 -7.44 -15.64 25.34
CA GLU A 17 -8.50 -15.83 24.35
C GLU A 17 -9.66 -14.83 24.53
N ILE A 18 -10.08 -14.56 25.78
CA ILE A 18 -11.17 -13.61 26.06
C ILE A 18 -10.74 -12.21 25.67
N THR A 19 -9.48 -11.86 25.91
CA THR A 19 -8.91 -10.56 25.52
C THR A 19 -8.88 -10.41 24.00
N ALA A 20 -8.38 -11.42 23.27
CA ALA A 20 -8.35 -11.40 21.81
C ALA A 20 -9.75 -11.29 21.18
N ARG A 21 -10.75 -11.96 21.77
CA ARG A 21 -12.16 -11.84 21.32
C ARG A 21 -12.71 -10.43 21.51
N LYS A 22 -12.46 -9.84 22.68
CA LYS A 22 -12.88 -8.45 22.95
C LYS A 22 -12.23 -7.48 21.97
N GLU A 23 -10.96 -7.69 21.64
CA GLU A 23 -10.25 -6.88 20.65
C GLU A 23 -10.90 -6.96 19.27
N ARG A 24 -11.17 -8.18 18.77
CA ARG A 24 -11.89 -8.36 17.49
C ARG A 24 -13.30 -7.76 17.49
N TYR A 25 -13.98 -7.75 18.64
CA TYR A 25 -15.30 -7.12 18.75
C TYR A 25 -15.17 -5.59 18.65
N LEU A 26 -14.16 -5.00 19.30
CA LEU A 26 -13.90 -3.57 19.22
C LEU A 26 -13.59 -3.14 17.78
N GLU A 27 -12.84 -3.96 17.03
CA GLU A 27 -12.62 -3.74 15.58
C GLU A 27 -13.92 -3.68 14.80
N LEU A 28 -14.86 -4.60 15.10
CA LEU A 28 -16.18 -4.62 14.47
C LEU A 28 -16.98 -3.35 14.82
N GLU A 29 -16.89 -2.88 16.06
CA GLU A 29 -17.54 -1.64 16.51
C GLU A 29 -16.95 -0.41 15.80
N GLU A 30 -15.63 -0.36 15.60
CA GLU A 30 -14.96 0.70 14.84
C GLU A 30 -15.37 0.70 13.35
N LEU A 31 -15.46 -0.47 12.73
CA LEU A 31 -15.96 -0.61 11.37
C LEU A 31 -17.42 -0.15 11.24
N LEU A 32 -18.26 -0.52 12.22
CA LEU A 32 -19.66 -0.10 12.28
C LEU A 32 -19.78 1.43 12.41
N GLU A 33 -19.00 2.03 13.33
CA GLU A 33 -18.97 3.49 13.52
C GLU A 33 -18.53 4.19 12.23
N PHE A 34 -17.49 3.70 11.57
CA PHE A 34 -17.04 4.24 10.30
C PHE A 34 -18.10 4.09 9.19
N ALA A 35 -18.75 2.93 9.06
CA ALA A 35 -19.84 2.74 8.11
C ALA A 35 -21.02 3.69 8.39
N ALA A 36 -21.29 3.98 9.66
CA ALA A 36 -22.30 4.96 10.09
C ALA A 36 -21.93 6.38 9.65
N GLU A 37 -20.69 6.81 9.92
CA GLU A 37 -20.16 8.12 9.52
C GLU A 37 -20.23 8.33 8.00
N GLN A 38 -20.04 7.26 7.22
CA GLN A 38 -20.12 7.29 5.76
C GLN A 38 -21.56 7.20 5.21
N GLY A 39 -22.57 7.06 6.09
CA GLY A 39 -23.97 6.85 5.66
C GLY A 39 -24.17 5.53 4.91
N LYS A 40 -23.28 4.55 5.10
CA LYS A 40 -23.30 3.24 4.41
C LYS A 40 -24.06 2.16 5.18
N LEU A 41 -24.61 2.47 6.36
CA LEU A 41 -25.45 1.55 7.13
C LEU A 41 -26.81 1.33 6.47
N GLN A 42 -26.81 0.64 5.34
CA GLN A 42 -28.01 0.05 4.77
C GLN A 42 -28.19 -1.34 5.37
N PRO A 43 -29.45 -1.82 5.54
CA PRO A 43 -29.70 -3.19 5.97
C PRO A 43 -29.01 -4.15 4.99
N ALA A 44 -28.13 -5.00 5.52
CA ALA A 44 -27.43 -5.99 4.73
C ALA A 44 -28.31 -7.23 4.56
N GLN A 45 -28.30 -7.80 3.36
CA GLN A 45 -28.86 -9.13 3.13
C GLN A 45 -27.80 -10.15 3.53
N ILE A 46 -28.07 -10.88 4.61
CA ILE A 46 -27.19 -11.95 5.08
C ILE A 46 -27.94 -13.26 4.86
N THR A 47 -27.22 -14.27 4.35
CA THR A 47 -27.76 -15.62 4.23
C THR A 47 -27.87 -16.25 5.62
N GLY A 48 -29.10 -16.55 6.05
CA GLY A 48 -29.43 -17.25 7.29
C GLY A 48 -28.89 -18.69 7.31
N GLU A 49 -28.95 -19.33 8.47
CA GLU A 49 -28.51 -20.73 8.64
C GLU A 49 -29.31 -21.72 7.79
N ASP A 50 -30.56 -21.37 7.46
CA ASP A 50 -31.45 -22.14 6.59
C ASP A 50 -31.28 -21.81 5.09
N GLY A 51 -30.33 -20.93 4.75
CA GLY A 51 -30.10 -20.47 3.38
C GLY A 51 -31.04 -19.35 2.92
N SER A 52 -31.96 -18.88 3.75
CA SER A 52 -32.84 -17.76 3.41
C SER A 52 -32.08 -16.44 3.44
N LEU A 53 -32.49 -15.46 2.62
CA LEU A 53 -31.94 -14.10 2.67
C LEU A 53 -32.71 -13.29 3.71
N GLU A 54 -32.06 -13.01 4.83
CA GLU A 54 -32.62 -12.15 5.86
C GLU A 54 -32.03 -10.74 5.73
N THR A 55 -32.88 -9.72 5.70
CA THR A 55 -32.45 -8.32 5.87
C THR A 55 -32.24 -8.05 7.34
N ILE A 56 -30.97 -7.91 7.73
CA ILE A 56 -30.60 -7.71 9.12
C ILE A 56 -29.98 -6.31 9.28
N SER A 57 -30.40 -5.62 10.35
CA SER A 57 -29.77 -4.38 10.79
C SER A 57 -28.42 -4.72 11.43
N LEU A 58 -27.34 -4.45 10.70
CA LEU A 58 -25.96 -4.71 11.16
C LEU A 58 -25.67 -4.06 12.53
N ALA A 59 -26.25 -2.89 12.81
CA ALA A 59 -26.06 -2.20 14.08
C ALA A 59 -26.70 -2.96 15.27
N ASP A 60 -27.88 -3.53 15.07
CA ASP A 60 -28.59 -4.29 16.11
C ASP A 60 -27.88 -5.61 16.40
N GLU A 61 -27.32 -6.23 15.37
CA GLU A 61 -26.50 -7.45 15.46
C GLU A 61 -25.22 -7.26 16.26
N VAL A 62 -24.46 -6.20 15.93
CA VAL A 62 -23.25 -5.85 16.68
C VAL A 62 -23.61 -5.55 18.14
N LYS A 63 -24.72 -4.85 18.39
CA LYS A 63 -25.20 -4.58 19.75
C LYS A 63 -25.60 -5.86 20.50
N ALA A 64 -26.22 -6.83 19.83
CA ALA A 64 -26.54 -8.13 20.40
C ALA A 64 -25.27 -8.91 20.77
N LEU A 65 -24.24 -8.91 19.90
CA LEU A 65 -22.93 -9.49 20.22
C LEU A 65 -22.25 -8.78 21.40
N LYS A 66 -22.37 -7.46 21.53
CA LYS A 66 -21.87 -6.72 22.69
C LYS A 66 -22.44 -7.25 24.00
N ALA A 67 -23.75 -7.48 24.01
CA ALA A 67 -24.46 -8.02 25.17
C ALA A 67 -23.89 -9.38 25.58
N ILE A 68 -23.60 -10.24 24.59
CA ILE A 68 -23.03 -11.57 24.80
C ILE A 68 -21.60 -11.49 25.37
N PHE A 69 -20.70 -10.74 24.73
CA PHE A 69 -19.28 -10.73 25.10
C PHE A 69 -18.93 -9.91 26.35
N PHE A 70 -19.72 -8.89 26.69
CA PHE A 70 -19.39 -7.97 27.80
C PHE A 70 -20.32 -8.07 29.00
N TYR A 71 -21.58 -8.47 28.81
CA TYR A 71 -22.60 -8.40 29.87
C TYR A 71 -23.28 -9.75 30.15
N GLY A 72 -22.97 -10.79 29.37
CA GLY A 72 -23.54 -12.12 29.51
C GLY A 72 -23.06 -12.87 30.75
N LYS A 73 -23.87 -13.85 31.16
CA LYS A 73 -23.42 -14.93 32.06
C LYS A 73 -22.25 -15.69 31.38
N PRO A 74 -21.40 -16.41 32.13
CA PRO A 74 -20.39 -17.29 31.53
C PRO A 74 -21.06 -18.20 30.49
N LEU A 75 -20.64 -18.04 29.24
CA LEU A 75 -21.19 -18.72 28.09
C LEU A 75 -20.76 -20.19 28.09
N THR A 76 -21.66 -21.05 27.63
CA THR A 76 -21.28 -22.42 27.30
C THR A 76 -20.36 -22.43 26.06
N SER A 77 -19.55 -23.47 25.91
CA SER A 77 -18.62 -23.60 24.77
C SER A 77 -19.35 -23.52 23.42
N ASP A 78 -20.57 -24.06 23.34
CA ASP A 78 -21.39 -24.04 22.13
C ASP A 78 -21.91 -22.63 21.80
N GLU A 79 -22.43 -21.90 22.79
CA GLU A 79 -22.90 -20.52 22.60
C GLU A 79 -21.76 -19.60 22.18
N LEU A 80 -20.57 -19.82 22.76
CA LEU A 80 -19.37 -19.08 22.42
C LEU A 80 -18.95 -19.33 20.97
N SER A 81 -18.94 -20.59 20.54
CA SER A 81 -18.59 -20.96 19.15
C SER A 81 -19.57 -20.36 18.14
N ARG A 82 -20.87 -20.33 18.47
CA ARG A 82 -21.89 -19.68 17.63
C ARG A 82 -21.73 -18.16 17.58
N ALA A 83 -21.40 -17.54 18.71
CA ALA A 83 -21.13 -16.10 18.77
C ALA A 83 -19.91 -15.71 17.94
N GLU A 84 -18.84 -16.51 17.98
CA GLU A 84 -17.65 -16.32 17.14
C GLU A 84 -17.97 -16.44 15.64
N ALA A 85 -18.67 -17.50 15.24
CA ALA A 85 -19.09 -17.67 13.84
C ALA A 85 -19.96 -16.49 13.35
N ARG A 86 -20.86 -15.99 14.21
CA ARG A 86 -21.68 -14.80 13.92
C ARG A 86 -20.83 -13.54 13.80
N GLN A 87 -19.85 -13.37 14.69
CA GLN A 87 -18.91 -12.24 14.64
C GLN A 87 -18.11 -12.26 13.34
N GLU A 88 -17.59 -13.41 12.90
CA GLU A 88 -16.83 -13.53 11.64
C GLU A 88 -17.70 -13.20 10.41
N LYS A 89 -18.95 -13.67 10.38
CA LYS A 89 -19.90 -13.31 9.31
C LYS A 89 -20.16 -11.81 9.24
N LEU A 90 -20.42 -11.16 10.39
CA LEU A 90 -20.64 -9.71 10.46
C LEU A 90 -19.39 -8.93 10.07
N TYR A 91 -18.22 -9.40 10.50
CA TYR A 91 -16.94 -8.80 10.15
C TYR A 91 -16.68 -8.85 8.64
N ALA A 92 -16.93 -9.99 8.00
CA ALA A 92 -16.83 -10.14 6.55
C ALA A 92 -17.79 -9.18 5.81
N ALA A 93 -19.05 -9.12 6.24
CA ALA A 93 -20.05 -8.21 5.66
C ALA A 93 -19.66 -6.74 5.85
N MET A 94 -19.14 -6.37 7.02
CA MET A 94 -18.66 -5.02 7.29
C MET A 94 -17.48 -4.64 6.41
N ILE A 95 -16.47 -5.52 6.32
CA ILE A 95 -15.32 -5.29 5.44
C ILE A 95 -15.78 -5.06 4.01
N GLU A 96 -16.69 -5.88 3.50
CA GLU A 96 -17.23 -5.72 2.16
C GLU A 96 -17.91 -4.37 1.96
N LEU A 97 -18.71 -3.94 2.93
CA LEU A 97 -19.42 -2.66 2.93
C LEU A 97 -18.48 -1.44 2.97
N VAL A 98 -17.37 -1.54 3.72
CA VAL A 98 -16.42 -0.43 3.90
C VAL A 98 -15.26 -0.44 2.91
N LYS A 99 -15.18 -1.39 1.95
CA LYS A 99 -14.13 -1.40 0.92
C LYS A 99 -13.98 -0.01 0.27
N PRO A 100 -12.74 0.50 0.12
CA PRO A 100 -11.44 -0.19 0.27
C PRO A 100 -10.80 -0.12 1.68
N VAL A 101 -11.54 0.24 2.73
CA VAL A 101 -11.00 0.45 4.08
C VAL A 101 -10.84 -0.88 4.82
N ALA A 102 -9.68 -1.09 5.45
CA ALA A 102 -9.40 -2.23 6.31
C ALA A 102 -9.30 -1.79 7.77
N VAL A 103 -9.39 -2.73 8.71
CA VAL A 103 -9.25 -2.43 10.15
C VAL A 103 -7.90 -1.80 10.45
N ASP A 104 -6.82 -2.33 9.87
CA ASP A 104 -5.48 -1.78 10.09
C ASP A 104 -5.35 -0.35 9.56
N THR A 105 -6.04 -0.01 8.47
CA THR A 105 -6.04 1.36 7.92
C THR A 105 -6.90 2.31 8.75
N LEU A 106 -7.99 1.81 9.34
CA LEU A 106 -8.78 2.56 10.32
C LEU A 106 -7.96 2.84 11.59
N ARG A 107 -7.29 1.83 12.14
CA ARG A 107 -6.42 2.00 13.32
C ARG A 107 -5.26 2.96 13.05
N ALA A 108 -4.66 2.88 11.87
CA ALA A 108 -3.60 3.80 11.45
C ALA A 108 -4.06 5.27 11.36
N THR A 109 -5.35 5.52 11.16
CA THR A 109 -5.96 6.85 10.99
C THR A 109 -6.84 7.31 12.16
N SER A 110 -7.22 6.39 13.06
CA SER A 110 -8.09 6.67 14.20
C SER A 110 -7.35 7.45 15.29
N SER A 111 -7.96 8.54 15.75
CA SER A 111 -7.44 9.33 16.87
C SER A 111 -7.77 8.71 18.24
N LYS A 112 -8.66 7.70 18.29
CA LYS A 112 -9.15 7.11 19.54
C LYS A 112 -8.18 6.09 20.12
N GLU A 113 -7.33 5.49 19.28
CA GLU A 113 -6.46 4.40 19.72
C GLU A 113 -5.29 4.91 20.55
N LYS A 114 -5.45 4.77 21.86
CA LYS A 114 -4.42 5.07 22.87
C LYS A 114 -3.51 3.87 23.08
N ASN A 115 -3.09 3.16 22.03
CA ASN A 115 -2.08 2.12 22.18
C ASN A 115 -0.73 2.78 22.48
N PHE A 116 -0.53 3.00 23.77
CA PHE A 116 0.66 3.55 24.37
C PHE A 116 1.80 2.56 24.20
N VAL A 117 2.54 2.67 23.11
CA VAL A 117 3.91 2.15 23.11
C VAL A 117 4.65 2.95 24.19
N LYS A 118 4.91 2.31 25.33
CA LYS A 118 5.61 2.90 26.48
C LYS A 118 7.07 3.18 26.06
N ARG A 119 7.30 4.31 25.40
CA ARG A 119 8.63 4.70 24.92
C ARG A 119 9.46 5.28 26.06
N SER A 120 10.71 4.83 26.15
CA SER A 120 11.62 5.07 27.27
C SER A 120 12.28 6.45 27.28
N SER A 121 12.20 7.23 26.19
CA SER A 121 12.90 8.52 26.08
C SER A 121 11.95 9.72 26.02
N PRO A 122 12.12 10.73 26.89
CA PRO A 122 11.30 11.94 26.89
C PRO A 122 11.51 12.79 25.62
N LEU A 123 12.71 12.79 25.03
CA LEU A 123 13.00 13.49 23.77
C LEU A 123 12.22 12.90 22.61
N VAL A 124 12.09 11.56 22.59
CA VAL A 124 11.29 10.86 21.59
C VAL A 124 9.81 11.21 21.77
N GLY A 125 9.34 11.40 23.02
CA GLY A 125 7.96 11.85 23.29
C GLY A 125 7.65 13.24 22.72
N ILE A 126 8.61 14.17 22.72
CA ILE A 126 8.44 15.51 22.14
C ILE A 126 8.24 15.41 20.63
N PHE A 127 9.06 14.61 19.92
CA PHE A 127 8.97 14.49 18.46
C PHE A 127 7.84 13.57 17.98
N LEU A 128 7.57 12.49 18.70
CA LEU A 128 6.66 11.42 18.24
C LEU A 128 5.30 11.40 18.94
N GLY A 129 5.05 12.19 19.98
CA GLY A 129 3.72 12.30 20.60
C GLY A 129 3.06 10.97 20.98
N LYS A 130 1.77 11.02 21.34
CA LYS A 130 0.93 9.86 21.69
C LYS A 130 -0.20 9.72 20.66
N TRP A 131 0.16 9.76 19.38
CA TRP A 131 -0.82 9.75 18.29
C TRP A 131 -0.75 8.46 17.49
N SER A 132 -1.77 8.23 16.66
CA SER A 132 -1.83 7.13 15.68
C SER A 132 -0.56 7.07 14.81
N VAL A 133 -0.27 5.90 14.24
CA VAL A 133 0.89 5.69 13.36
C VAL A 133 0.92 6.70 12.21
N GLY A 134 -0.22 6.95 11.54
CA GLY A 134 -0.32 7.91 10.45
C GLY A 134 0.05 9.33 10.85
N HIS A 135 -0.54 9.85 11.94
CA HIS A 135 -0.18 11.17 12.48
C HIS A 135 1.31 11.31 12.82
N ASN A 136 1.91 10.28 13.42
CA ASN A 136 3.33 10.31 13.75
C ASN A 136 4.17 10.40 12.49
N PHE A 137 3.80 9.68 11.43
CA PHE A 137 4.47 9.74 10.13
C PHE A 137 4.32 11.13 9.47
N PHE A 138 3.12 11.70 9.46
CA PHE A 138 2.88 13.07 8.98
C PHE A 138 3.72 14.11 9.74
N ARG A 139 3.86 13.95 11.05
CA ARG A 139 4.65 14.85 11.89
C ARG A 139 6.15 14.68 11.65
N GLN A 140 6.62 13.44 11.49
CA GLN A 140 8.02 13.15 11.16
C GLN A 140 8.41 13.74 9.81
N THR A 141 7.59 13.52 8.79
CA THR A 141 7.79 14.09 7.45
C THR A 141 7.72 15.62 7.48
N PHE A 142 6.90 16.20 8.35
CA PHE A 142 6.80 17.66 8.51
C PHE A 142 8.09 18.25 9.09
N TRP A 143 8.58 17.66 10.19
CA TRP A 143 9.84 18.07 10.79
C TRP A 143 11.01 17.87 9.87
N LEU A 144 11.02 16.78 9.10
CA LEU A 144 12.03 16.55 8.08
C LEU A 144 11.98 17.64 7.01
N ALA A 145 10.79 18.02 6.52
CA ALA A 145 10.64 19.10 5.55
C ALA A 145 11.19 20.43 6.10
N ILE A 146 10.83 20.78 7.34
CA ILE A 146 11.37 21.98 8.01
C ILE A 146 12.90 21.90 8.10
N LEU A 147 13.45 20.76 8.52
CA LEU A 147 14.89 20.57 8.64
C LEU A 147 15.60 20.78 7.30
N LEU A 148 15.05 20.23 6.22
CA LEU A 148 15.61 20.38 4.86
C LEU A 148 15.51 21.82 4.35
N VAL A 149 14.39 22.52 4.61
CA VAL A 149 14.25 23.95 4.27
C VAL A 149 15.23 24.81 5.06
N LEU A 150 15.39 24.54 6.36
CA LEU A 150 16.39 25.22 7.19
C LEU A 150 17.81 24.98 6.67
N LEU A 151 18.13 23.75 6.25
CA LEU A 151 19.42 23.42 5.64
C LEU A 151 19.69 24.25 4.38
N LEU A 152 18.69 24.40 3.49
CA LEU A 152 18.80 25.25 2.30
C LEU A 152 18.99 26.73 2.66
N ILE A 153 18.25 27.24 3.65
CA ILE A 153 18.40 28.62 4.11
C ILE A 153 19.80 28.84 4.69
N THR A 154 20.29 27.91 5.53
CA THR A 154 21.65 27.97 6.08
C THR A 154 22.70 27.94 4.99
N SER A 155 22.57 27.04 4.00
CA SER A 155 23.45 26.95 2.83
C SER A 155 23.44 28.26 2.03
N PHE A 156 22.26 28.86 1.82
CA PHE A 156 22.13 30.14 1.14
C PHE A 156 22.80 31.28 1.92
N VAL A 157 22.58 31.37 3.23
CA VAL A 157 23.17 32.42 4.07
C VAL A 157 24.69 32.28 4.16
N THR A 158 25.22 31.07 4.32
CA THR A 158 26.68 30.85 4.37
C THR A 158 27.37 31.22 3.06
N LYS A 159 26.76 30.91 1.90
CA LYS A 159 27.30 31.32 0.59
C LYS A 159 27.36 32.84 0.41
N ASN A 160 26.35 33.56 0.88
CA ASN A 160 26.28 35.02 0.75
C ASN A 160 27.18 35.75 1.77
N LEU A 161 27.35 35.21 2.98
CA LEU A 161 28.16 35.85 4.03
C LEU A 161 29.67 35.63 3.88
N VAL A 162 30.08 34.50 3.30
CA VAL A 162 31.50 34.07 3.26
C VAL A 162 32.16 34.43 1.93
N GLN A 163 31.55 35.30 1.14
CA GLN A 163 32.02 35.65 -0.20
C GLN A 163 33.43 36.28 -0.23
N ASP A 164 33.94 36.74 0.92
CA ASP A 164 35.19 37.53 1.03
C ASP A 164 36.33 36.84 1.81
N THR A 165 36.15 35.61 2.32
CA THR A 165 37.22 34.93 3.07
C THR A 165 37.81 33.75 2.31
N SER A 166 39.14 33.71 2.23
CA SER A 166 39.95 32.63 1.63
C SER A 166 39.85 31.28 2.35
N VAL A 167 38.87 31.12 3.25
CA VAL A 167 38.70 29.94 4.10
C VAL A 167 37.98 28.85 3.30
N GLU A 168 38.78 27.85 2.92
CA GLU A 168 38.42 26.49 2.52
C GLU A 168 37.26 26.29 1.53
N THR A 169 37.61 26.42 0.25
CA THR A 169 36.84 26.07 -0.96
C THR A 169 36.12 24.72 -0.96
N TRP A 170 36.48 23.75 -0.10
CA TRP A 170 35.92 22.40 -0.12
C TRP A 170 34.56 22.30 0.58
N VAL A 171 34.33 23.04 1.67
CA VAL A 171 33.05 23.05 2.39
C VAL A 171 31.93 23.56 1.49
N PHE A 172 32.19 24.63 0.73
CA PHE A 172 31.23 25.18 -0.24
C PHE A 172 30.89 24.19 -1.35
N LYS A 173 31.88 23.44 -1.85
CA LYS A 173 31.64 22.40 -2.85
C LYS A 173 30.73 21.29 -2.30
N ILE A 174 30.97 20.86 -1.07
CA ILE A 174 30.12 19.86 -0.41
C ILE A 174 28.70 20.39 -0.19
N LEU A 175 28.53 21.62 0.28
CA LEU A 175 27.20 22.22 0.48
C LEU A 175 26.44 22.37 -0.85
N ASN A 176 27.11 22.77 -1.94
CA ASN A 176 26.50 22.82 -3.27
C ASN A 176 25.98 21.46 -3.72
N VAL A 177 26.75 20.40 -3.45
CA VAL A 177 26.35 19.03 -3.74
C VAL A 177 25.11 18.68 -2.93
N PHE A 178 25.08 18.95 -1.62
CA PHE A 178 23.94 18.63 -0.76
C PHE A 178 22.67 19.43 -1.10
N ASP A 179 22.76 20.66 -1.60
CA ASP A 179 21.58 21.45 -1.97
C ASP A 179 20.74 20.75 -3.05
N ALA A 180 21.40 20.14 -4.03
CA ALA A 180 20.76 19.39 -5.10
C ALA A 180 19.97 18.18 -4.56
N PHE A 181 20.57 17.38 -3.68
CA PHE A 181 19.89 16.27 -3.01
C PHE A 181 18.75 16.75 -2.12
N THR A 182 18.94 17.89 -1.44
CA THR A 182 17.94 18.47 -0.54
C THR A 182 16.70 18.93 -1.30
N LEU A 183 16.87 19.57 -2.46
CA LEU A 183 15.75 19.95 -3.34
C LEU A 183 15.00 18.74 -3.88
N GLY A 184 15.72 17.67 -4.25
CA GLY A 184 15.11 16.39 -4.62
C GLY A 184 14.28 15.77 -3.48
N ALA A 185 14.83 15.76 -2.26
CA ALA A 185 14.14 15.26 -1.08
C ALA A 185 12.85 16.05 -0.79
N ILE A 186 12.90 17.39 -0.89
CA ILE A 186 11.73 18.25 -0.72
C ILE A 186 10.67 17.96 -1.79
N GLY A 187 11.07 17.80 -3.06
CA GLY A 187 10.14 17.40 -4.13
C GLY A 187 9.42 16.09 -3.82
N ALA A 188 10.15 15.08 -3.35
CA ALA A 188 9.60 13.80 -2.96
C ALA A 188 8.65 13.90 -1.76
N ILE A 189 9.00 14.73 -0.77
CA ILE A 189 8.14 15.00 0.38
C ILE A 189 6.84 15.67 -0.05
N VAL A 190 6.87 16.66 -0.95
CA VAL A 190 5.66 17.34 -1.45
C VAL A 190 4.74 16.34 -2.17
N PHE A 191 5.30 15.46 -3.00
CA PHE A 191 4.54 14.39 -3.65
C PHE A 191 3.93 13.43 -2.62
N LEU A 192 4.72 13.01 -1.64
CA LEU A 192 4.27 12.13 -0.58
C LEU A 192 3.13 12.75 0.24
N TYR A 193 3.25 14.02 0.62
CA TYR A 193 2.21 14.76 1.34
C TYR A 193 0.88 14.75 0.59
N LYS A 194 0.91 15.02 -0.71
CA LYS A 194 -0.29 14.99 -1.55
C LYS A 194 -1.01 13.64 -1.46
N ASN A 195 -0.28 12.54 -1.61
CA ASN A 195 -0.87 11.19 -1.59
C ASN A 195 -1.32 10.78 -0.19
N LEU A 196 -0.51 11.07 0.82
CA LEU A 196 -0.84 10.79 2.22
C LEU A 196 -2.12 11.51 2.63
N THR A 197 -2.32 12.78 2.22
CA THR A 197 -3.55 13.51 2.54
C THR A 197 -4.77 12.81 1.94
N THR A 198 -4.69 12.35 0.69
CA THR A 198 -5.77 11.55 0.08
C THR A 198 -6.02 10.26 0.87
N PHE A 199 -4.99 9.45 1.12
CA PHE A 199 -5.15 8.19 1.87
C PHE A 199 -5.64 8.39 3.31
N TYR A 200 -5.26 9.50 3.93
CA TYR A 200 -5.67 9.83 5.29
C TYR A 200 -7.13 10.27 5.33
N VAL A 201 -7.56 11.14 4.40
CA VAL A 201 -8.96 11.56 4.28
C VAL A 201 -9.87 10.37 3.96
N ASP A 202 -9.41 9.49 3.08
CA ASP A 202 -10.16 8.29 2.66
C ASP A 202 -10.07 7.14 3.68
N ARG A 203 -9.29 7.29 4.76
CA ARG A 203 -8.98 6.25 5.77
C ARG A 203 -8.42 4.93 5.19
N THR A 204 -7.72 5.02 4.06
CA THR A 204 -7.07 3.88 3.38
C THR A 204 -5.56 3.84 3.61
N LEU A 205 -5.07 4.53 4.65
CA LEU A 205 -3.63 4.59 4.94
C LEU A 205 -3.13 3.25 5.47
N ASP A 206 -2.38 2.55 4.65
CA ASP A 206 -1.76 1.28 4.99
C ASP A 206 -0.42 1.51 5.72
N PRO A 207 -0.27 1.05 6.99
CA PRO A 207 0.95 1.25 7.76
C PRO A 207 2.18 0.59 7.13
N ASP A 208 2.03 -0.51 6.39
CA ASP A 208 3.15 -1.23 5.79
C ASP A 208 3.76 -0.44 4.61
N LYS A 209 2.92 0.37 3.94
CA LYS A 209 3.37 1.26 2.85
C LYS A 209 4.20 2.45 3.36
N LEU A 210 4.06 2.83 4.63
CA LEU A 210 4.83 3.94 5.21
C LEU A 210 6.34 3.69 5.19
N ALA A 211 6.77 2.43 5.35
CA ALA A 211 8.18 2.06 5.23
C ALA A 211 8.69 2.25 3.78
N THR A 212 7.84 1.95 2.80
CA THR A 212 8.15 2.15 1.37
C THR A 212 8.22 3.64 1.03
N ASP A 213 7.39 4.47 1.68
CA ASP A 213 7.40 5.92 1.48
C ASP A 213 8.69 6.59 1.96
N TRP A 214 9.32 6.08 3.03
CA TRP A 214 10.67 6.51 3.44
C TRP A 214 11.72 6.24 2.37
N LEU A 215 11.70 5.04 1.79
CA LEU A 215 12.58 4.69 0.68
C LEU A 215 12.34 5.60 -0.52
N ARG A 216 11.08 5.95 -0.80
CA ARG A 216 10.73 6.91 -1.85
C ARG A 216 11.32 8.30 -1.62
N ILE A 217 11.31 8.83 -0.40
CA ILE A 217 11.97 10.12 -0.08
C ILE A 217 13.47 10.01 -0.37
N PHE A 218 14.12 8.93 0.08
CA PHE A 218 15.55 8.69 -0.15
C PHE A 218 15.88 8.63 -1.65
N MET A 219 15.11 7.86 -2.42
CA MET A 219 15.31 7.77 -3.88
C MET A 219 14.99 9.10 -4.59
N GLY A 220 14.04 9.88 -4.08
CA GLY A 220 13.76 11.23 -4.57
C GLY A 220 14.91 12.20 -4.34
N ALA A 221 15.57 12.13 -3.18
CA ALA A 221 16.78 12.88 -2.90
C ALA A 221 17.91 12.48 -3.86
N LEU A 222 18.14 11.18 -4.03
CA LEU A 222 19.20 10.64 -4.87
C LEU A 222 18.99 11.00 -6.34
N SER A 223 17.78 10.81 -6.88
CA SER A 223 17.43 11.17 -8.26
C SER A 223 17.49 12.68 -8.51
N GLY A 224 17.02 13.50 -7.56
CA GLY A 224 17.13 14.96 -7.65
C GLY A 224 18.58 15.45 -7.65
N GLY A 225 19.42 14.87 -6.79
CA GLY A 225 20.86 15.14 -6.77
C GLY A 225 21.54 14.81 -8.10
N LEU A 226 21.30 13.60 -8.63
CA LEU A 226 21.86 13.16 -9.90
C LEU A 226 21.41 14.04 -11.08
N MET A 227 20.12 14.39 -11.14
CA MET A 227 19.61 15.25 -12.21
C MET A 227 20.23 16.64 -12.13
N ALA A 228 20.23 17.27 -10.96
CA ALA A 228 20.85 18.59 -10.80
C ALA A 228 22.34 18.58 -11.16
N MET A 229 23.09 17.53 -10.82
CA MET A 229 24.50 17.37 -11.24
C MET A 229 24.64 17.28 -12.76
N LEU A 230 23.84 16.43 -13.41
CA LEU A 230 23.88 16.24 -14.86
C LEU A 230 23.59 17.56 -15.60
N PHE A 231 22.58 18.30 -15.14
CA PHE A 231 22.24 19.60 -15.70
C PHE A 231 23.30 20.66 -15.39
N SER A 232 23.98 20.60 -14.24
CA SER A 232 25.05 21.56 -13.88
C SER A 232 26.31 21.38 -14.72
N GLU A 233 26.64 20.16 -15.16
CA GLU A 233 27.82 19.90 -16.00
C GLU A 233 27.54 20.14 -17.48
N GLN A 234 26.34 19.78 -17.96
CA GLN A 234 25.96 19.95 -19.37
C GLN A 234 25.56 21.39 -19.71
N ALA A 235 25.14 22.19 -18.72
CA ALA A 235 24.79 23.59 -18.92
C ALA A 235 26.01 24.51 -19.01
N GLY A 236 27.05 24.18 -19.79
CA GLY A 236 28.02 25.16 -20.32
C GLY A 236 27.40 26.31 -21.17
N ILE A 237 26.07 26.45 -21.09
CA ILE A 237 25.19 27.44 -21.65
C ILE A 237 25.40 28.74 -20.87
N SER A 238 26.43 29.46 -21.31
CA SER A 238 26.87 30.78 -20.89
C SER A 238 25.88 31.89 -21.29
N SER A 239 24.58 31.68 -21.12
CA SER A 239 23.54 32.62 -21.52
C SER A 239 22.52 32.84 -20.40
N SER A 240 22.71 33.93 -19.65
CA SER A 240 21.74 34.83 -19.00
C SER A 240 20.55 34.30 -18.16
N VAL A 241 20.04 33.09 -18.40
CA VAL A 241 18.99 32.41 -17.63
C VAL A 241 19.58 31.69 -16.40
N ASP A 242 20.88 31.44 -16.41
CA ASP A 242 21.63 30.76 -15.34
C ASP A 242 21.89 31.65 -14.11
N GLN A 243 21.63 32.97 -14.20
CA GLN A 243 21.87 33.92 -13.10
C GLN A 243 21.06 33.62 -11.82
N LEU A 244 20.01 32.82 -11.91
CA LEU A 244 19.19 32.48 -10.75
C LEU A 244 19.44 31.08 -10.18
N GLY A 245 20.27 30.23 -10.83
CA GLY A 245 20.47 28.83 -10.41
C GLY A 245 19.17 27.99 -10.35
N LEU A 246 18.05 28.55 -10.82
CA LEU A 246 16.72 27.96 -10.76
C LEU A 246 16.61 26.74 -11.68
N GLY A 247 17.38 26.67 -12.77
CA GLY A 247 17.30 25.58 -13.74
C GLY A 247 17.70 24.22 -13.13
N ALA A 248 18.92 24.12 -12.60
CA ALA A 248 19.41 22.88 -11.99
C ALA A 248 18.63 22.52 -10.72
N GLY A 249 18.32 23.51 -9.87
CA GLY A 249 17.54 23.30 -8.65
C GLY A 249 16.10 22.84 -8.92
N ALA A 250 15.40 23.46 -9.88
CA ALA A 250 14.06 23.06 -10.27
C ALA A 250 14.06 21.68 -10.94
N ALA A 251 15.08 21.36 -11.75
CA ALA A 251 15.24 20.02 -12.32
C ALA A 251 15.40 18.95 -11.21
N GLY A 252 16.24 19.22 -10.20
CA GLY A 252 16.39 18.35 -9.04
C GLY A 252 15.09 18.17 -8.25
N PHE A 253 14.38 19.26 -7.97
CA PHE A 253 13.07 19.23 -7.31
C PHE A 253 12.03 18.43 -8.11
N LEU A 254 11.92 18.67 -9.42
CA LEU A 254 10.96 17.98 -10.30
C LEU A 254 11.28 16.49 -10.42
N ALA A 255 12.57 16.13 -10.51
CA ALA A 255 13.01 14.74 -10.51
C ALA A 255 12.61 14.03 -9.20
N GLY A 256 12.82 14.70 -8.06
CA GLY A 256 12.38 14.20 -6.75
C GLY A 256 10.86 14.12 -6.60
N TYR A 257 10.10 15.08 -7.13
CA TYR A 257 8.64 15.06 -7.15
C TYR A 257 8.08 13.91 -8.00
N SER A 258 8.79 13.54 -9.08
CA SER A 258 8.34 12.55 -10.06
C SER A 258 9.23 11.30 -10.10
N VAL A 259 9.53 10.72 -8.94
CA VAL A 259 10.40 9.52 -8.83
C VAL A 259 9.94 8.38 -9.76
N GLU A 260 8.64 8.13 -9.87
CA GLU A 260 8.11 7.08 -10.77
C GLU A 260 8.39 7.39 -12.25
N TYR A 261 8.21 8.65 -12.65
CA TYR A 261 8.49 9.08 -14.00
C TYR A 261 9.99 9.02 -14.29
N PHE A 262 10.82 9.35 -13.30
CA PHE A 262 12.27 9.26 -13.41
C PHE A 262 12.72 7.82 -13.69
N TYR A 263 12.26 6.83 -12.93
CA TYR A 263 12.57 5.42 -13.23
C TYR A 263 12.05 4.99 -14.59
N ARG A 264 10.82 5.37 -14.95
CA ARG A 264 10.27 5.05 -16.27
C ARG A 264 11.08 5.67 -17.41
N THR A 265 11.70 6.82 -17.17
CA THR A 265 12.55 7.51 -18.12
C THR A 265 13.94 6.87 -18.19
N LEU A 266 14.52 6.52 -17.04
CA LEU A 266 15.78 5.76 -16.99
C LEU A 266 15.65 4.42 -17.71
N ASP A 267 14.57 3.67 -17.48
CA ASP A 267 14.30 2.43 -18.20
C ASP A 267 14.31 2.67 -19.71
N ARG A 268 13.61 3.71 -20.18
CA ARG A 268 13.57 4.07 -21.61
C ARG A 268 14.94 4.45 -22.17
N ILE A 269 15.76 5.16 -21.39
CA ILE A 269 17.11 5.53 -21.81
C ILE A 269 18.00 4.29 -21.86
N ILE A 270 17.92 3.40 -20.87
CA ILE A 270 18.65 2.13 -20.84
C ILE A 270 18.24 1.26 -22.04
N ASP A 271 16.95 1.15 -22.30
CA ASP A 271 16.41 0.41 -23.45
C ASP A 271 16.90 1.00 -24.78
N ALA A 272 17.06 2.32 -24.87
CA ALA A 272 17.60 2.99 -26.06
C ALA A 272 19.13 2.83 -26.20
N LEU A 273 19.87 2.76 -25.09
CA LEU A 273 21.33 2.66 -25.06
C LEU A 273 21.87 1.24 -25.12
N VAL A 274 21.03 0.22 -24.93
CA VAL A 274 21.40 -1.20 -25.06
C VAL A 274 20.90 -1.73 -26.42
N PRO A 275 21.57 -1.42 -27.55
CA PRO A 275 21.21 -1.96 -28.84
C PRO A 275 21.44 -3.48 -28.84
N GLY A 276 20.37 -4.26 -28.81
CA GLY A 276 20.44 -5.73 -28.91
C GLY A 276 19.55 -6.52 -27.97
N LYS A 277 18.93 -5.91 -26.96
CA LYS A 277 17.75 -6.50 -26.30
C LYS A 277 16.51 -5.99 -27.01
N GLY A 278 16.10 -6.77 -28.02
CA GLY A 278 15.13 -6.39 -29.04
C GLY A 278 13.88 -5.68 -28.53
N ALA A 279 13.44 -4.73 -29.35
CA ALA A 279 12.16 -4.03 -29.32
C ALA A 279 10.91 -4.95 -29.40
N ASP A 280 11.07 -6.26 -29.19
CA ASP A 280 10.00 -7.28 -29.26
C ASP A 280 9.50 -7.70 -27.87
N ASN A 281 9.93 -7.03 -26.80
CA ASN A 281 9.18 -7.07 -25.55
C ASN A 281 8.40 -5.76 -25.45
N PRO A 282 7.26 -5.61 -26.16
CA PRO A 282 6.34 -4.53 -25.85
C PRO A 282 6.08 -4.68 -24.37
N ARG A 283 6.54 -3.70 -23.59
CA ARG A 283 6.46 -3.61 -22.13
C ARG A 283 5.11 -4.21 -21.77
N ARG A 284 5.07 -5.48 -21.30
CA ARG A 284 3.79 -6.16 -21.07
C ARG A 284 3.05 -5.20 -20.16
N PRO A 285 1.90 -4.64 -20.58
CA PRO A 285 1.16 -3.74 -19.72
C PRO A 285 1.08 -4.44 -18.38
N GLN A 286 1.50 -3.76 -17.30
CA GLN A 286 1.50 -4.34 -15.97
C GLN A 286 0.13 -5.00 -15.83
N PRO A 287 0.07 -6.33 -15.67
CA PRO A 287 -1.18 -7.04 -15.82
C PRO A 287 -2.15 -6.39 -14.85
N SER A 288 -3.30 -5.95 -15.36
CA SER A 288 -4.33 -5.41 -14.47
C SER A 288 -4.58 -6.45 -13.36
N PRO A 289 -5.02 -6.05 -12.16
CA PRO A 289 -5.33 -7.00 -11.10
C PRO A 289 -6.22 -8.16 -11.59
N GLU A 290 -7.11 -7.88 -12.55
CA GLU A 290 -7.94 -8.87 -13.24
C GLU A 290 -7.12 -9.82 -14.14
N GLN A 291 -6.14 -9.32 -14.90
CA GLN A 291 -5.25 -10.16 -15.70
C GLN A 291 -4.39 -11.07 -14.83
N LEU A 292 -3.89 -10.58 -13.68
CA LEU A 292 -3.19 -11.41 -12.70
C LEU A 292 -4.09 -12.49 -12.10
N GLN A 293 -5.34 -12.15 -11.77
CA GLN A 293 -6.33 -13.14 -11.32
C GLN A 293 -6.62 -14.18 -12.41
N GLN A 294 -6.78 -13.75 -13.67
CA GLN A 294 -6.99 -14.66 -14.80
C GLN A 294 -5.80 -15.59 -15.00
N GLU A 295 -4.56 -15.08 -15.00
CA GLU A 295 -3.35 -15.89 -15.11
C GLU A 295 -3.23 -16.90 -13.96
N THR A 296 -3.58 -16.50 -12.74
CA THR A 296 -3.57 -17.38 -11.56
C THR A 296 -4.63 -18.48 -11.69
N LEU A 297 -5.84 -18.14 -12.12
CA LEU A 297 -6.91 -19.12 -12.34
C LEU A 297 -6.59 -20.08 -13.49
N ILE A 298 -5.95 -19.61 -14.57
CA ILE A 298 -5.48 -20.44 -15.68
C ILE A 298 -4.38 -21.40 -15.20
N ALA A 299 -3.43 -20.90 -14.40
CA ALA A 299 -2.37 -21.72 -13.82
C ALA A 299 -2.94 -22.80 -12.88
N LEU A 300 -3.92 -22.46 -12.04
CA LEU A 300 -4.63 -23.42 -11.19
C LEU A 300 -5.39 -24.46 -12.03
N LEU A 301 -6.11 -24.04 -13.06
CA LEU A 301 -6.85 -24.94 -13.96
C LEU A 301 -5.94 -25.99 -14.61
N ASN A 302 -4.73 -25.59 -14.99
CA ASN A 302 -3.75 -26.49 -15.60
C ASN A 302 -3.09 -27.43 -14.58
N ARG A 303 -3.01 -27.03 -13.31
CA ARG A 303 -2.38 -27.82 -12.24
C ARG A 303 -3.32 -28.83 -11.60
N THR A 304 -4.61 -28.52 -11.50
CA THR A 304 -5.60 -29.39 -10.88
C THR A 304 -5.90 -30.60 -11.77
N THR A 305 -5.94 -31.80 -11.21
CA THR A 305 -6.27 -33.04 -11.92
C THR A 305 -7.74 -33.45 -11.78
N ASP A 306 -8.40 -33.01 -10.71
CA ASP A 306 -9.80 -33.35 -10.42
C ASP A 306 -10.77 -32.70 -11.44
N PRO A 307 -11.66 -33.48 -12.08
CA PRO A 307 -12.67 -32.95 -13.00
C PRO A 307 -13.65 -31.96 -12.34
N GLU A 308 -14.01 -32.15 -11.06
CA GLU A 308 -14.97 -31.26 -10.38
C GLU A 308 -14.38 -29.87 -10.12
N ASP A 309 -13.15 -29.82 -9.60
CA ASP A 309 -12.44 -28.56 -9.38
C ASP A 309 -12.16 -27.82 -10.70
N LYS A 310 -11.83 -28.54 -11.78
CA LYS A 310 -11.69 -27.92 -13.10
C LYS A 310 -12.99 -27.27 -13.56
N ALA A 311 -14.13 -27.89 -13.31
CA ALA A 311 -15.42 -27.32 -13.64
C ALA A 311 -15.71 -26.05 -12.81
N ALA A 312 -15.36 -26.05 -11.51
CA ALA A 312 -15.50 -24.89 -10.65
C ALA A 312 -14.60 -23.72 -11.09
N ILE A 313 -13.31 -23.97 -11.37
CA ILE A 313 -12.37 -22.93 -11.83
C ILE A 313 -12.81 -22.35 -13.18
N ARG A 314 -13.35 -23.18 -14.10
CA ARG A 314 -13.91 -22.69 -15.38
C ARG A 314 -15.10 -21.74 -15.18
N ARG A 315 -15.98 -22.02 -14.21
CA ARG A 315 -17.11 -21.13 -13.88
C ARG A 315 -16.63 -19.79 -13.34
N LEU A 316 -15.62 -19.80 -12.46
CA LEU A 316 -14.99 -18.57 -11.97
C LEU A 316 -14.37 -17.78 -13.11
N LEU A 317 -13.60 -18.42 -13.99
CA LEU A 317 -12.99 -17.76 -15.15
C LEU A 317 -14.04 -17.11 -16.05
N ALA A 318 -15.16 -17.80 -16.32
CA ALA A 318 -16.26 -17.28 -17.12
C ALA A 318 -16.95 -16.06 -16.48
N SER A 319 -17.08 -16.04 -15.14
CA SER A 319 -17.64 -14.90 -14.42
C SER A 319 -16.70 -13.68 -14.43
N THR A 320 -15.38 -13.88 -14.33
CA THR A 320 -14.40 -12.78 -14.29
C THR A 320 -14.18 -12.13 -15.66
N VAL A 321 -14.36 -12.87 -16.76
CA VAL A 321 -14.12 -12.37 -18.13
C VAL A 321 -15.33 -11.61 -18.70
N GLY A 322 -16.45 -11.51 -17.98
CA GLY A 322 -17.60 -10.72 -18.41
C GLY A 322 -18.21 -11.25 -19.71
N GLY A 323 -18.70 -12.49 -19.70
CA GLY A 323 -19.63 -12.99 -20.72
C GLY A 323 -19.05 -13.25 -22.13
N GLN A 324 -17.75 -13.07 -22.38
CA GLN A 324 -17.13 -13.63 -23.58
C GLN A 324 -17.02 -15.15 -23.41
N THR A 325 -17.85 -15.88 -24.14
CA THR A 325 -17.85 -17.35 -24.20
C THR A 325 -16.49 -17.84 -24.66
N VAL A 326 -15.69 -18.38 -23.74
CA VAL A 326 -14.47 -19.13 -24.07
C VAL A 326 -14.90 -20.41 -24.79
N PRO A 327 -14.52 -20.63 -26.06
CA PRO A 327 -14.91 -21.83 -26.78
C PRO A 327 -14.35 -23.08 -26.08
N PRO A 328 -15.10 -24.19 -26.04
CA PRO A 328 -14.67 -25.41 -25.39
C PRO A 328 -13.34 -25.91 -25.97
N ALA A 329 -12.43 -26.32 -25.08
CA ALA A 329 -11.06 -26.72 -25.41
C ALA A 329 -10.96 -27.97 -26.32
N GLU A 330 -12.08 -28.61 -26.65
CA GLU A 330 -12.14 -29.77 -27.54
C GLU A 330 -11.93 -29.44 -29.03
N GLU A 331 -11.99 -28.17 -29.45
CA GLU A 331 -11.79 -27.81 -30.88
C GLU A 331 -10.36 -27.36 -31.24
N ARG A 332 -9.38 -27.37 -30.31
CA ARG A 332 -8.02 -26.88 -30.58
C ARG A 332 -6.94 -27.93 -30.84
N PHE A 333 -7.28 -29.21 -30.87
CA PHE A 333 -6.36 -30.25 -31.33
C PHE A 333 -6.86 -30.82 -32.66
N PRO A 334 -6.37 -30.34 -33.81
CA PRO A 334 -6.56 -31.09 -35.05
C PRO A 334 -5.91 -32.46 -34.85
N ASP A 335 -6.70 -33.53 -35.07
CA ASP A 335 -6.27 -34.91 -35.05
C ASP A 335 -4.91 -35.06 -35.74
N LYS A 336 -3.86 -35.28 -34.94
CA LYS A 336 -2.53 -35.64 -35.45
C LYS A 336 -2.55 -36.97 -36.21
N GLU A 337 -3.67 -37.69 -36.18
CA GLU A 337 -3.89 -38.92 -36.92
C GLU A 337 -4.19 -38.70 -38.41
N LYS A 338 -4.66 -37.51 -38.83
CA LYS A 338 -4.92 -37.21 -40.25
C LYS A 338 -3.72 -36.67 -41.04
N GLN A 339 -2.57 -36.42 -40.40
CA GLN A 339 -1.35 -35.95 -41.08
C GLN A 339 -0.34 -37.05 -41.42
N ARG A 340 -0.64 -38.33 -41.13
CA ARG A 340 0.22 -39.46 -41.53
C ARG A 340 -0.08 -40.03 -42.93
N GLU A 341 -1.11 -39.55 -43.62
CA GLU A 341 -1.55 -40.14 -44.90
C GLU A 341 -1.07 -39.37 -46.15
N ILE A 342 -0.25 -38.33 -46.00
CA ILE A 342 0.31 -37.56 -47.12
C ILE A 342 1.83 -37.51 -47.00
N ALA A 343 2.48 -38.67 -47.11
CA ALA A 343 3.90 -38.75 -47.44
C ALA A 343 3.99 -39.34 -48.86
N PRO A 344 4.36 -38.53 -49.88
CA PRO A 344 4.58 -39.05 -51.22
C PRO A 344 5.84 -39.90 -51.24
N ASP A 345 5.68 -41.11 -51.76
CA ASP A 345 6.69 -42.14 -51.95
C ASP A 345 7.73 -41.66 -52.98
N THR A 346 8.82 -41.05 -52.53
CA THR A 346 9.96 -40.71 -53.40
C THR A 346 10.89 -41.91 -53.50
N SER A 347 10.45 -42.91 -54.26
CA SER A 347 11.30 -44.02 -54.72
C SER A 347 11.01 -44.31 -56.19
N SER A 348 11.47 -43.43 -57.08
CA SER A 348 11.89 -43.81 -58.44
C SER A 348 12.62 -42.66 -59.11
N ALA A 349 13.93 -42.83 -59.35
CA ALA A 349 14.59 -42.50 -60.62
C ALA A 349 16.11 -42.67 -60.46
N VAL A 350 16.55 -43.89 -60.81
CA VAL A 350 17.88 -44.13 -61.35
C VAL A 350 17.90 -43.57 -62.78
N GLY A 351 18.96 -42.86 -63.14
CA GLY A 351 19.25 -42.36 -64.48
C GLY A 351 20.52 -41.54 -64.47
#